data_AF-A0A645DQE9-F1
#
_entry.id   AF-A0A645DQE9-F1
#
_cell.length_a   1.000
_cell.length_b   1.000
_cell.length_c   1.000
_cell.angle_alpha   90.00
_cell.angle_beta   90.00
_cell.angle_gamma   90.00
#
_symmetry.space_group_name_H-M   'P 1'
#
loop_
_entity.id
_entity.type
_entity.pdbx_description
1 polymer ?
#
loop_
_entity_poly.entity_id
_entity_poly.type
_entity_poly.pdbx_seq_one_letter_code
_entity_poly.pdbx_strand_id
1 'polypeptide(L)'
;MCNHCGRCIGQCPFDAIKDGTYGYKIYIGGRWGKKVNHGLALNKVFTSKEEALDVIEKVILLYREQGKIGERFASTIERLGFENVEKQLLVNDLLERKEEILKEELHLTGGATC
;
A
#
# COMPACT_ATOMS: atom_id res chain seq x y z
N MET A 1 13.72 2.71 -22.42
CA MET A 1 13.74 3.00 -20.96
C MET A 1 13.10 1.82 -20.23
N CYS A 2 13.74 1.27 -19.19
CA CYS A 2 13.22 0.12 -18.43
C CYS A 2 12.23 0.60 -17.35
N ASN A 3 11.13 -0.12 -17.14
CA ASN A 3 10.11 0.16 -16.12
C ASN A 3 9.87 -1.01 -15.16
N HIS A 4 10.80 -1.97 -15.10
CA HIS A 4 10.73 -3.16 -14.25
C HIS A 4 9.51 -4.07 -14.47
N CYS A 5 8.88 -4.05 -15.66
CA CYS A 5 7.73 -4.92 -15.95
C CYS A 5 8.08 -6.40 -16.21
N GLY A 6 9.37 -6.75 -16.35
CA GLY A 6 9.85 -8.12 -16.55
C GLY A 6 9.51 -8.76 -17.90
N ARG A 7 8.67 -8.13 -18.74
CA ARG A 7 8.22 -8.71 -20.04
C ARG A 7 9.36 -9.05 -20.98
N CYS A 8 10.43 -8.27 -20.96
CA CYS A 8 11.59 -8.49 -21.81
C CYS A 8 12.34 -9.80 -21.48
N ILE A 9 12.32 -10.24 -20.22
CA ILE A 9 12.99 -11.48 -19.77
C ILE A 9 12.30 -12.70 -20.41
N GLY A 10 10.97 -12.78 -20.30
CA GLY A 10 10.22 -13.92 -20.84
C GLY A 10 10.04 -13.92 -22.36
N GLN A 11 10.18 -12.76 -23.02
CA GLN A 11 9.97 -12.63 -24.47
C GLN A 11 11.24 -12.85 -25.29
N CYS A 12 12.44 -12.81 -24.68
CA CYS A 12 13.69 -12.86 -25.42
C CYS A 12 13.99 -14.29 -25.89
N PRO A 13 14.00 -14.56 -27.22
CA PRO A 13 14.26 -15.91 -27.72
C PRO A 13 15.74 -16.30 -27.69
N PHE A 14 16.62 -15.35 -27.38
CA PHE A 14 18.07 -15.53 -27.35
C PHE A 14 18.63 -15.66 -25.93
N ASP A 15 17.76 -15.61 -24.91
CA ASP A 15 18.14 -15.56 -23.49
C ASP A 15 19.21 -14.49 -23.19
N ALA A 16 19.19 -13.39 -23.96
CA ALA A 16 20.16 -12.30 -23.83
C ALA A 16 19.98 -11.53 -22.51
N ILE A 17 18.79 -11.62 -21.91
CA ILE A 17 18.45 -11.05 -20.61
C ILE A 17 18.37 -12.22 -19.63
N LYS A 18 19.49 -12.51 -18.99
CA LYS A 18 19.66 -13.75 -18.20
C LYS A 18 18.98 -13.72 -16.84
N ASP A 19 18.90 -12.56 -16.20
CA ASP A 19 18.47 -12.45 -14.81
C ASP A 19 17.51 -11.29 -14.59
N GLY A 20 16.44 -11.56 -13.85
CA GLY A 20 15.56 -10.56 -13.25
C GLY A 20 15.33 -10.88 -11.79
N THR A 21 15.34 -9.85 -10.95
CA THR A 21 14.97 -10.02 -9.54
C THR A 21 13.46 -10.08 -9.43
N TYR A 22 12.94 -11.21 -8.94
CA TYR A 22 11.53 -11.30 -8.57
C TYR A 22 11.27 -10.42 -7.35
N GLY A 23 10.08 -9.83 -7.32
CA GLY A 23 9.68 -8.96 -6.23
C GLY A 23 8.18 -8.68 -6.26
N TYR A 24 7.75 -7.86 -5.32
CA TYR A 24 6.37 -7.50 -5.08
C TYR A 24 6.18 -6.02 -5.43
N LYS A 25 5.11 -5.75 -6.18
CA LYS A 25 4.65 -4.38 -6.45
C LYS A 25 3.34 -4.16 -5.72
N ILE A 26 3.35 -3.21 -4.78
CA ILE A 26 2.19 -2.92 -3.94
C ILE A 26 1.43 -1.74 -4.55
N TYR A 27 0.11 -1.89 -4.65
CA TYR A 27 -0.81 -0.85 -5.09
C TYR A 27 -1.77 -0.52 -3.96
N ILE A 28 -2.00 0.77 -3.70
CA ILE A 28 -2.88 1.25 -2.63
C ILE A 28 -3.95 2.20 -3.16
N GLY A 29 -5.06 2.33 -2.44
CA GLY A 29 -6.15 3.26 -2.81
C GLY A 29 -7.14 2.73 -3.85
N GLY A 30 -7.06 1.44 -4.20
CA GLY A 30 -8.04 0.81 -5.08
C GLY A 30 -9.44 0.75 -4.44
N ARG A 31 -10.46 1.09 -5.22
CA ARG A 31 -11.88 0.95 -4.82
C ARG A 31 -12.70 0.44 -5.98
N TRP A 32 -13.34 -0.71 -5.77
CA TRP A 32 -14.36 -1.25 -6.67
C TRP A 32 -15.75 -1.02 -6.06
N GLY A 33 -16.64 -0.34 -6.77
CA GLY A 33 -17.97 0.03 -6.29
C GLY A 33 -18.58 1.18 -7.10
N LYS A 34 -19.58 1.87 -6.54
CA LYS A 34 -20.29 2.99 -7.21
C LYS A 34 -19.35 4.10 -7.71
N LYS A 35 -18.30 4.39 -6.94
CA LYS A 35 -17.20 5.28 -7.34
C LYS A 35 -15.96 4.42 -7.51
N VAL A 36 -15.52 4.20 -8.74
CA VAL A 36 -14.30 3.46 -9.01
C VAL A 36 -13.09 4.33 -8.66
N ASN A 37 -12.07 3.73 -8.04
CA ASN A 37 -10.76 4.35 -7.90
C ASN A 37 -9.68 3.33 -8.25
N HIS A 38 -8.73 3.72 -9.09
CA HIS A 38 -7.60 2.87 -9.46
C HIS A 38 -6.54 2.94 -8.37
N GLY A 39 -6.04 1.77 -7.96
CA GLY A 39 -4.92 1.72 -7.04
C GLY A 39 -3.68 2.34 -7.69
N LEU A 40 -2.96 3.15 -6.93
CA LEU A 40 -1.69 3.74 -7.33
C LEU A 40 -0.55 2.88 -6.79
N ALA A 41 0.44 2.63 -7.64
CA ALA A 41 1.60 1.82 -7.30
C ALA A 41 2.56 2.63 -6.42
N LEU A 42 3.09 2.02 -5.37
CA LEU A 42 4.24 2.59 -4.66
C LEU A 42 5.45 2.65 -5.60
N ASN A 43 6.32 3.63 -5.41
CA ASN A 43 7.51 3.86 -6.22
C ASN A 43 8.54 2.73 -6.06
N LYS A 44 8.57 2.08 -4.90
CA LYS A 44 9.47 0.96 -4.61
C LYS A 44 8.98 -0.37 -5.22
N VAL A 45 9.92 -1.25 -5.55
CA VAL A 45 9.67 -2.69 -5.79
C VAL A 45 10.30 -3.43 -4.62
N PHE A 46 9.53 -4.25 -3.93
CA PHE A 46 9.96 -4.97 -2.73
C PHE A 46 10.55 -6.31 -3.13
N THR A 47 11.77 -6.63 -2.71
CA THR A 47 12.46 -7.85 -3.16
C THR A 47 12.23 -9.03 -2.22
N SER A 48 11.90 -8.77 -0.95
CA SER A 48 11.58 -9.81 0.02
C SER A 48 10.08 -9.85 0.33
N LYS A 49 9.61 -11.02 0.74
CA LYS A 49 8.21 -11.22 1.13
C LYS A 49 7.92 -10.53 2.46
N GLU A 50 8.88 -10.58 3.37
CA GLU A 50 8.80 -10.01 4.71
C GLU A 50 8.61 -8.50 4.62
N GLU A 51 9.41 -7.82 3.79
CA GLU A 51 9.29 -6.37 3.58
C GLU A 51 7.92 -5.98 2.98
N ALA A 52 7.39 -6.81 2.08
CA ALA A 52 6.07 -6.59 1.52
C ALA A 52 4.96 -6.75 2.57
N LEU A 53 5.08 -7.73 3.46
CA LEU A 53 4.14 -7.94 4.57
C LEU A 53 4.23 -6.79 5.59
N ASP A 54 5.42 -6.31 5.90
CA ASP A 54 5.62 -5.15 6.79
C ASP A 54 4.91 -3.90 6.24
N VAL A 55 4.98 -3.67 4.93
CA VAL A 55 4.26 -2.55 4.30
C VAL A 55 2.75 -2.73 4.39
N ILE A 56 2.24 -3.95 4.20
CA ILE A 56 0.81 -4.23 4.35
C ILE A 56 0.35 -3.96 5.79
N GLU A 57 1.15 -4.33 6.79
CA GLU A 57 0.85 -4.04 8.18
C GLU A 57 0.84 -2.53 8.46
N LYS A 58 1.84 -1.79 7.96
CA LYS A 58 1.87 -0.32 8.04
C LYS A 58 0.62 0.31 7.42
N VAL A 59 0.12 -0.22 6.30
CA VAL A 59 -1.12 0.26 5.67
C VAL A 59 -2.32 0.11 6.60
N ILE A 60 -2.43 -1.03 7.28
CA ILE A 60 -3.53 -1.30 8.21
C ILE A 60 -3.45 -0.35 9.40
N LEU A 61 -2.25 -0.15 9.96
CA LEU A 61 -2.02 0.75 11.09
C LEU A 61 -2.31 2.21 10.72
N LEU A 62 -1.83 2.68 9.57
CA LEU A 62 -2.12 4.02 9.05
C LEU A 62 -3.62 4.25 8.89
N TYR A 63 -4.35 3.27 8.34
CA TYR A 63 -5.79 3.39 8.17
C TYR A 63 -6.55 3.39 9.50
N ARG A 64 -6.08 2.62 10.48
CA ARG A 64 -6.65 2.64 11.83
C ARG A 64 -6.45 3.99 12.52
N GLU A 65 -5.23 4.51 12.48
CA GLU A 65 -4.84 5.78 13.13
C GLU A 65 -5.51 6.99 12.46
N GLN A 66 -5.46 7.07 11.12
CA GLN A 66 -5.80 8.28 10.38
C GLN A 66 -7.08 8.18 9.54
N GLY A 67 -7.69 6.99 9.46
CA GLY A 67 -9.00 6.80 8.83
C GLY A 67 -10.08 7.49 9.64
N LYS A 68 -11.19 7.87 8.98
CA LYS A 68 -12.39 8.39 9.66
C LYS A 68 -13.52 7.38 9.57
N ILE A 69 -14.42 7.38 10.56
CA ILE A 69 -15.61 6.53 10.57
C ILE A 69 -16.43 6.79 9.29
N GLY A 70 -16.82 5.72 8.61
CA GLY A 70 -17.57 5.78 7.34
C GLY A 70 -16.72 6.12 6.10
N GLU A 71 -15.46 6.51 6.28
CA GLU A 71 -14.52 6.67 5.18
C GLU A 71 -14.07 5.28 4.66
N ARG A 72 -13.79 5.18 3.36
CA ARG A 72 -13.14 4.00 2.78
C ARG A 72 -11.67 4.33 2.59
N PHE A 73 -10.79 3.33 2.63
CA PHE A 73 -9.35 3.51 2.46
C PHE A 73 -8.94 4.39 1.26
N ALA A 74 -9.58 4.21 0.11
CA ALA A 74 -9.33 5.05 -1.06
C ALA A 74 -9.61 6.55 -0.82
N SER A 75 -10.66 6.87 -0.06
CA SER A 75 -10.98 8.25 0.31
C SER A 75 -9.99 8.81 1.34
N THR A 76 -9.51 7.97 2.27
CA THR A 76 -8.47 8.35 3.23
C THR A 76 -7.18 8.73 2.51
N ILE A 77 -6.76 7.96 1.50
CA ILE A 77 -5.58 8.29 0.69
C ILE A 77 -5.78 9.58 -0.10
N GLU A 78 -6.95 9.77 -0.72
CA GLU A 78 -7.26 10.99 -1.47
C GLU A 78 -7.19 12.24 -0.59
N ARG A 79 -7.68 12.15 0.65
CA ARG A 79 -7.63 13.24 1.64
C ARG A 79 -6.23 13.50 2.20
N LEU A 80 -5.47 12.46 2.51
CA LEU A 80 -4.13 12.58 3.08
C LEU A 80 -3.07 12.93 2.01
N GLY A 81 -3.37 12.67 0.74
CA GLY A 81 -2.45 12.78 -0.38
C GLY A 81 -1.58 11.53 -0.54
N PHE A 82 -1.50 11.01 -1.76
CA PHE A 82 -0.76 9.78 -2.06
C PHE A 82 0.72 9.88 -1.66
N GLU A 83 1.38 10.98 -1.97
CA GLU A 83 2.81 11.17 -1.64
C GLU A 83 3.08 11.17 -0.13
N ASN A 84 2.16 11.70 0.66
CA ASN A 84 2.29 11.70 2.12
C ASN A 84 2.10 10.30 2.68
N VAL A 85 1.07 9.58 2.21
CA VAL A 85 0.83 8.19 2.60
C VAL A 85 2.02 7.31 2.21
N GLU A 86 2.53 7.43 0.99
CA GLU A 86 3.69 6.68 0.53
C GLU A 86 4.91 6.91 1.44
N LYS A 87 5.22 8.17 1.79
CA LYS A 87 6.32 8.48 2.70
C LYS A 87 6.15 7.80 4.06
N GLN A 88 4.95 7.82 4.64
CA GLN A 88 4.69 7.17 5.93
C GLN A 88 4.86 5.65 5.85
N LEU A 89 4.42 5.01 4.75
CA LEU A 89 4.55 3.57 4.56
C LEU A 89 6.00 3.10 4.35
N LEU A 90 6.86 3.96 3.79
CA LEU A 90 8.27 3.66 3.56
C LEU A 90 9.14 3.84 4.81
N VAL A 91 8.64 4.51 5.86
CA VAL A 91 9.31 4.69 7.15
C VAL A 91 8.81 3.65 8.16
N ASN A 92 9.57 3.37 9.23
CA ASN A 92 9.23 2.36 10.23
C ASN A 92 8.39 2.85 11.42
N ASP A 93 8.14 4.15 11.51
CA ASP A 93 7.43 4.80 12.61
C ASP A 93 6.09 4.13 12.97
N LEU A 94 5.30 3.74 11.97
CA LEU A 94 4.01 3.05 12.19
C LEU A 94 4.17 1.68 12.87
N LEU A 95 5.25 0.94 12.56
CA LEU A 95 5.52 -0.34 13.23
C LEU A 95 6.04 -0.15 14.65
N GLU A 96 6.85 0.89 14.86
CA GLU A 96 7.39 1.23 16.18
C GLU A 96 6.27 1.63 17.16
N ARG A 97 5.28 2.38 16.67
CA ARG A 97 4.09 2.82 17.45
C ARG A 97 2.91 1.85 17.37
N LYS A 98 3.09 0.63 16.85
CA LYS A 98 2.02 -0.36 16.65
C LYS A 98 1.17 -0.59 17.90
N GLU A 99 1.83 -0.81 19.04
CA GLU A 99 1.14 -1.08 20.31
C GLU A 99 0.29 0.10 20.78
N GLU A 100 0.74 1.33 20.53
CA GLU A 100 0.01 2.56 20.88
C GLU A 100 -1.23 2.69 20.01
N ILE A 101 -1.08 2.57 18.68
CA ILE A 101 -2.17 2.64 17.70
C ILE A 101 -3.24 1.57 17.96
N LEU A 102 -2.84 0.37 18.40
CA LEU A 102 -3.78 -0.70 18.73
C LEU A 102 -4.53 -0.45 20.03
N LYS A 103 -3.89 0.15 21.04
CA LYS A 103 -4.50 0.45 22.35
C LYS A 103 -5.42 1.66 22.33
N GLU A 104 -5.21 2.59 21.40
CA GLU A 104 -6.09 3.75 21.27
C GLU A 104 -7.53 3.33 20.98
N GLU A 105 -8.46 3.91 21.74
CA GLU A 105 -9.90 3.73 21.57
C GLU A 105 -10.44 4.57 20.39
N LEU A 106 -9.91 4.31 19.20
CA LEU A 106 -10.36 4.93 17.95
C LEU A 106 -11.57 4.19 17.37
N HIS A 107 -12.50 4.93 16.75
CA HIS A 107 -13.67 4.41 16.03
C HIS A 107 -14.65 3.58 16.89
N LEU A 108 -14.78 3.88 18.18
CA LEU A 108 -15.66 3.18 19.13
C LEU A 108 -17.14 3.14 18.73
N THR A 109 -17.62 4.14 17.99
CA THR A 109 -19.00 4.26 17.51
C THR A 109 -19.05 4.20 15.98
N GLY A 110 -18.77 3.02 15.43
CA GLY A 110 -18.91 2.76 13.99
C GLY A 110 -20.27 2.16 13.65
N GLY A 111 -21.14 2.93 13.00
CA GLY A 111 -22.41 2.44 12.45
C GLY A 111 -22.64 3.03 11.07
N ALA A 112 -23.08 2.22 10.12
CA ALA A 112 -23.74 2.75 8.94
C ALA A 112 -25.05 3.39 9.42
N THR A 113 -25.12 4.72 9.43
CA THR A 113 -26.41 5.43 9.47
C THR A 113 -27.08 5.19 8.12
N CYS A 114 -27.84 4.10 8.04
CA CYS A 114 -28.81 3.88 6.98
C CYS A 114 -29.97 4.87 7.12
#